data_AF-A0A846CDD4-F1
#
_entry.id   AF-A0A846CDD4-F1
#
_cell.length_a   1.000
_cell.length_b   1.000
_cell.length_c   1.000
_cell.angle_alpha   90.00
_cell.angle_beta   90.00
_cell.angle_gamma   90.00
#
_symmetry.space_group_name_H-M   'P 1'
#
loop_
_entity.id
_entity.type
_entity.pdbx_description
1 polymer ?
#
loop_
_entity_poly.entity_id
_entity_poly.type
_entity_poly.pdbx_seq_one_letter_code
_entity_poly.pdbx_strand_id
1 'polypeptide(L)'
;MEYGEITPILSACILQLEPIFLLTKQQIEYSELNKLSKIFYESASNTVKGSHAEHKLSSFPFGKLIDEHKIIETSRLLTSSLLIGAITSGGIIGGGTNHQIDELSNFAANFGIAYQLSDHIVDLMVNNRQTGKDNFSDIKNNQINLVVNYSLQMLPFDSSA
;
A
#
# COMPACT_ATOMS: atom_id res chain seq x y z
N MET A 1 3.98 -17.20 -19.63
CA MET A 1 4.61 -16.97 -18.32
C MET A 1 5.61 -18.09 -18.07
N GLU A 2 6.87 -17.77 -17.83
CA GLU A 2 8.01 -18.70 -17.76
C GLU A 2 7.84 -19.85 -16.73
N TYR A 3 7.00 -19.67 -15.70
CA TYR A 3 6.85 -20.61 -14.58
C TYR A 3 5.41 -21.04 -14.25
N GLY A 4 4.45 -20.72 -15.12
CA GLY A 4 3.01 -20.95 -14.87
C GLY A 4 2.44 -20.08 -13.73
N GLU A 5 1.13 -20.22 -13.45
CA GLU A 5 0.42 -19.38 -12.47
C GLU A 5 0.58 -19.84 -11.01
N ILE A 6 0.86 -21.13 -10.78
CA ILE A 6 0.96 -21.71 -9.42
C ILE A 6 2.26 -21.28 -8.74
N THR A 7 3.36 -21.25 -9.50
CA THR A 7 4.70 -20.99 -8.95
C THR A 7 4.83 -19.62 -8.26
N PRO A 8 4.35 -18.50 -8.85
CA PRO A 8 4.36 -17.20 -8.16
C PRO A 8 3.56 -17.18 -6.86
N ILE A 9 2.41 -17.88 -6.82
CA ILE A 9 1.57 -17.94 -5.61
C ILE A 9 2.31 -18.64 -4.49
N LEU A 10 2.87 -19.82 -4.75
CA LEU A 10 3.63 -20.57 -3.75
C LEU A 10 4.91 -19.84 -3.33
N SER A 11 5.58 -19.16 -4.28
CA SER A 11 6.77 -18.35 -3.99
C SER A 11 6.44 -17.18 -3.07
N ALA A 12 5.32 -16.49 -3.29
CA ALA A 12 4.85 -15.41 -2.43
C ALA A 12 4.55 -15.90 -1.00
N CYS A 13 3.94 -17.08 -0.86
CA CYS A 13 3.72 -17.68 0.46
C CYS A 13 5.04 -17.93 1.21
N ILE A 14 6.07 -18.43 0.52
CA ILE A 14 7.38 -18.66 1.14
C ILE A 14 8.04 -17.33 1.52
N LEU A 15 8.07 -16.37 0.61
CA LEU A 15 8.68 -15.05 0.86
C LEU A 15 8.03 -14.31 2.02
N GLN A 16 6.72 -14.48 2.24
CA GLN A 16 6.02 -13.89 3.39
C GLN A 16 6.42 -14.53 4.72
N LEU A 17 6.96 -15.75 4.74
CA LEU A 17 7.42 -16.43 5.95
C LEU A 17 8.88 -16.10 6.30
N GLU A 18 9.68 -15.70 5.32
CA GLU A 18 11.11 -15.38 5.51
C GLU A 18 11.37 -14.34 6.62
N PRO A 19 10.61 -13.24 6.74
CA PRO A 19 10.81 -12.28 7.83
C PRO A 19 10.69 -12.92 9.22
N ILE A 20 9.77 -13.88 9.41
CA ILE A 20 9.61 -14.59 10.69
C ILE A 20 10.88 -15.36 11.01
N PHE A 21 11.43 -16.08 10.04
CA PHE A 21 12.68 -16.81 10.21
C PHE A 21 13.86 -15.87 10.47
N LEU A 22 13.98 -14.78 9.72
CA LEU A 22 15.06 -13.80 9.87
C LEU A 22 15.05 -13.12 11.24
N LEU A 23 13.87 -12.81 11.79
CA LEU A 23 13.73 -12.23 13.13
C LEU A 23 14.30 -13.16 14.21
N THR A 24 14.13 -14.48 14.08
CA THR A 24 14.69 -15.45 15.05
C THR A 24 16.22 -15.53 15.06
N LYS A 25 16.89 -15.05 14.00
CA LYS A 25 18.36 -15.09 13.90
C LYS A 25 19.05 -13.89 14.55
N GLN A 26 18.29 -12.86 14.90
CA GLN A 26 18.84 -11.62 15.44
C GLN A 26 19.03 -11.73 16.96
N GLN A 27 20.12 -11.15 17.47
CA GLN A 27 20.36 -11.03 18.91
C GLN A 27 19.61 -9.80 19.44
N ILE A 28 18.29 -9.93 19.60
CA ILE A 28 17.39 -8.86 20.03
C ILE A 28 16.73 -9.27 21.35
N GLU A 29 16.49 -8.30 22.23
CA GLU A 29 15.75 -8.51 23.48
C GLU A 29 14.34 -9.04 23.21
N TYR A 30 13.85 -9.96 24.05
CA TYR A 30 12.54 -10.59 23.86
C TYR A 30 11.39 -9.57 23.76
N SER A 31 11.49 -8.47 24.53
CA SER A 31 10.49 -7.41 24.52
C SER A 31 10.41 -6.67 23.18
N GLU A 32 11.54 -6.47 22.51
CA GLU A 32 11.64 -5.84 21.19
C GLU A 32 11.19 -6.81 20.09
N LEU A 33 11.60 -8.08 20.20
CA LEU A 33 11.15 -9.14 19.28
C LEU A 33 9.62 -9.27 19.26
N ASN A 34 8.97 -9.15 20.41
CA ASN A 34 7.51 -9.17 20.50
C ASN A 34 6.87 -7.95 19.81
N LYS A 35 7.43 -6.75 20.00
CA LYS A 35 6.98 -5.54 19.29
C LYS A 35 7.12 -5.69 17.76
N LEU A 36 8.28 -6.15 17.29
CA LEU A 36 8.56 -6.36 15.88
C LEU A 36 7.62 -7.42 15.26
N SER A 37 7.37 -8.51 15.98
CA SER A 37 6.45 -9.57 15.55
C SER A 37 5.02 -9.04 15.39
N LYS A 38 4.56 -8.21 16.33
CA LYS A 38 3.25 -7.55 16.25
C LYS A 38 3.18 -6.59 15.06
N ILE A 39 4.19 -5.75 14.87
CA ILE A 39 4.27 -4.79 13.75
C ILE A 39 4.25 -5.53 12.40
N PHE A 40 5.01 -6.62 12.28
CA PHE A 40 5.02 -7.44 11.09
C PHE A 40 3.63 -8.04 10.79
N TYR A 41 3.00 -8.63 11.79
CA TYR A 41 1.65 -9.18 11.66
C TYR A 41 0.63 -8.13 11.22
N GLU A 42 0.64 -6.96 11.86
CA GLU A 42 -0.27 -5.86 11.55
C GLU A 42 -0.05 -5.35 10.11
N SER A 43 1.21 -5.17 9.71
CA SER A 43 1.57 -4.73 8.36
C SER A 43 1.10 -5.73 7.29
N ALA A 44 1.37 -7.02 7.49
CA ALA A 44 0.93 -8.07 6.58
C ALA A 44 -0.60 -8.19 6.51
N SER A 45 -1.27 -8.19 7.68
CA SER A 45 -2.73 -8.27 7.78
C SER A 45 -3.41 -7.08 7.09
N ASN A 46 -2.91 -5.87 7.32
CA ASN A 46 -3.46 -4.67 6.71
C ASN A 46 -3.25 -4.65 5.21
N THR A 47 -2.09 -5.11 4.71
CA THR A 47 -1.84 -5.21 3.27
C THR A 47 -2.86 -6.14 2.60
N VAL A 48 -3.14 -7.31 3.19
CA VAL A 48 -4.18 -8.24 2.67
C VAL A 48 -5.57 -7.59 2.67
N LYS A 49 -5.95 -6.91 3.75
CA LYS A 49 -7.22 -6.17 3.83
C LYS A 49 -7.28 -5.05 2.79
N GLY A 50 -6.17 -4.36 2.56
CA GLY A 50 -5.99 -3.30 1.58
C GLY A 50 -6.17 -3.81 0.16
N SER A 51 -5.54 -4.93 -0.21
CA SER A 51 -5.72 -5.55 -1.54
C SER A 51 -7.16 -5.97 -1.78
N HIS A 52 -7.84 -6.49 -0.74
CA HIS A 52 -9.27 -6.80 -0.84
C HIS A 52 -10.14 -5.55 -0.99
N ALA A 53 -9.82 -4.47 -0.26
CA ALA A 53 -10.51 -3.20 -0.38
C ALA A 53 -10.34 -2.59 -1.77
N GLU A 54 -9.12 -2.60 -2.31
CA GLU A 54 -8.81 -2.17 -3.67
C GLU A 54 -9.59 -2.97 -4.72
N HIS A 55 -9.57 -4.31 -4.63
CA HIS A 55 -10.35 -5.16 -5.53
C HIS A 55 -11.86 -4.85 -5.46
N LYS A 56 -12.39 -4.56 -4.27
CA LYS A 56 -13.78 -4.09 -4.10
C LYS A 56 -14.02 -2.73 -4.73
N LEU A 57 -13.05 -1.82 -4.70
CA LEU A 57 -13.16 -0.52 -5.38
C LEU A 57 -13.21 -0.72 -6.90
N SER A 58 -12.37 -1.60 -7.44
CA SER A 58 -12.34 -1.91 -8.88
C SER A 58 -13.56 -2.69 -9.38
N SER A 59 -14.43 -3.19 -8.50
CA SER A 59 -15.69 -3.84 -8.90
C SER A 59 -16.87 -2.87 -9.05
N PHE A 60 -16.70 -1.61 -8.64
CA PHE A 60 -17.72 -0.59 -8.90
C PHE A 60 -17.79 -0.28 -10.41
N PRO A 61 -18.99 0.09 -10.93
CA PRO A 61 -19.13 0.52 -12.31
C PRO A 61 -18.22 1.70 -12.62
N PHE A 62 -17.57 1.67 -13.79
CA PHE A 62 -16.76 2.77 -14.29
C PHE A 62 -17.55 4.09 -14.31
N GLY A 63 -16.91 5.19 -13.93
CA GLY A 63 -17.52 6.53 -13.89
C GLY A 63 -18.34 6.82 -12.64
N LYS A 64 -18.46 5.87 -11.69
CA LYS A 64 -19.13 6.12 -10.41
C LYS A 64 -18.21 6.86 -9.43
N LEU A 65 -18.71 7.94 -8.85
CA LEU A 65 -18.05 8.62 -7.75
C LEU A 65 -17.98 7.73 -6.50
N ILE A 66 -16.78 7.63 -5.95
CA ILE A 66 -16.49 6.91 -4.72
C ILE A 66 -16.13 7.93 -3.64
N ASP A 67 -16.53 7.61 -2.41
CA ASP A 67 -16.10 8.34 -1.22
C ASP A 67 -14.57 8.31 -1.10
N GLU A 68 -13.95 9.49 -1.15
CA GLU A 68 -12.49 9.66 -1.08
C GLU A 68 -11.89 9.03 0.18
N HIS A 69 -12.64 9.01 1.29
CA HIS A 69 -12.18 8.34 2.50
C HIS A 69 -11.90 6.86 2.29
N LYS A 70 -12.68 6.16 1.44
CA LYS A 70 -12.44 4.75 1.12
C LYS A 70 -11.20 4.53 0.27
N ILE A 71 -10.91 5.47 -0.63
CA ILE A 71 -9.71 5.42 -1.48
C ILE A 71 -8.48 5.66 -0.60
N ILE A 72 -8.51 6.70 0.24
CA ILE A 72 -7.42 7.01 1.18
C ILE A 72 -7.19 5.86 2.16
N GLU A 73 -8.25 5.27 2.70
CA GLU A 73 -8.13 4.14 3.63
C GLU A 73 -7.50 2.91 2.96
N THR A 74 -7.82 2.67 1.68
CA THR A 74 -7.16 1.62 0.89
C THR A 74 -5.64 1.88 0.79
N SER A 75 -5.24 3.12 0.49
CA SER A 75 -3.81 3.51 0.45
C SER A 75 -3.13 3.41 1.83
N ARG A 76 -3.86 3.66 2.92
CA ARG A 76 -3.35 3.46 4.29
C ARG A 76 -3.06 1.98 4.58
N LEU A 77 -3.98 1.11 4.20
CA LEU A 77 -3.87 -0.33 4.43
C LEU A 77 -2.77 -0.98 3.58
N LEU A 78 -2.66 -0.61 2.29
CA LEU A 78 -1.68 -1.17 1.37
C LEU A 78 -0.27 -0.62 1.58
N THR A 79 -0.14 0.71 1.48
CA THR A 79 1.18 1.35 1.32
C THR A 79 1.69 1.85 2.66
N SER A 80 0.83 2.55 3.42
CA SER A 80 1.25 3.18 4.67
C SER A 80 1.57 2.13 5.74
N SER A 81 0.81 1.04 5.81
CA SER A 81 1.05 -0.03 6.79
C SER A 81 2.42 -0.68 6.63
N LEU A 82 2.86 -0.95 5.39
CA LEU A 82 4.20 -1.50 5.13
C LEU A 82 5.31 -0.50 5.49
N LEU A 83 5.12 0.78 5.18
CA LEU A 83 6.08 1.84 5.53
C LEU A 83 6.20 2.05 7.04
N ILE A 84 5.06 2.07 7.75
CA ILE A 84 5.02 2.10 9.22
C ILE A 84 5.81 0.90 9.74
N GLY A 85 5.54 -0.30 9.22
CA GLY A 85 6.24 -1.51 9.63
C GLY A 85 7.75 -1.42 9.47
N ALA A 86 8.23 -1.03 8.29
CA ALA A 86 9.66 -0.92 8.00
C ALA A 86 10.36 0.17 8.85
N ILE A 87 9.78 1.37 8.89
CA ILE A 87 10.40 2.53 9.54
C ILE A 87 10.41 2.36 11.06
N THR A 88 9.29 1.94 11.66
CA THR A 88 9.21 1.72 13.11
C THR A 88 10.06 0.54 13.57
N SER A 89 10.17 -0.52 12.76
CA SER A 89 11.07 -1.64 13.06
C SER A 89 12.53 -1.20 13.11
N GLY A 90 12.96 -0.37 12.15
CA GLY A 90 14.30 0.22 12.16
C GLY A 90 14.53 1.12 13.39
N GLY A 91 13.53 1.93 13.76
CA GLY A 91 13.58 2.77 14.96
C GLY A 91 13.71 1.95 16.25
N ILE A 92 12.97 0.84 16.37
CA ILE A 92 13.01 -0.04 17.54
C ILE A 92 14.40 -0.69 17.66
N ILE A 93 14.90 -1.29 16.57
CA ILE A 93 16.22 -1.94 16.57
C ILE A 93 17.34 -0.92 16.83
N GLY A 94 17.16 0.33 16.39
CA GLY A 94 18.07 1.43 16.66
C GLY A 94 18.02 1.99 18.09
N GLY A 95 17.21 1.43 18.99
CA GLY A 95 17.07 1.89 20.37
C GLY A 95 16.26 3.18 20.52
N GLY A 96 15.38 3.48 19.57
CA GLY A 96 14.49 4.65 19.63
C GLY A 96 13.54 4.61 20.82
N THR A 97 13.29 5.77 21.42
CA THR A 97 12.30 5.93 22.48
C THR A 97 10.87 5.76 21.94
N ASN A 98 9.90 5.38 22.79
CA ASN A 98 8.50 5.23 22.36
C ASN A 98 7.97 6.48 21.63
N HIS A 99 8.29 7.67 22.12
CA HIS A 99 7.90 8.92 21.46
C HIS A 99 8.50 9.04 20.05
N GLN A 100 9.77 8.69 19.86
CA GLN A 100 10.38 8.68 18.53
C GLN A 100 9.74 7.63 17.61
N ILE A 101 9.38 6.46 18.13
CA ILE A 101 8.68 5.44 17.35
C ILE A 101 7.30 5.92 16.92
N ASP A 102 6.57 6.62 17.79
CA ASP A 102 5.25 7.18 17.48
C ASP A 102 5.37 8.28 16.39
N GLU A 103 6.36 9.16 16.50
CA GLU A 103 6.63 10.18 15.48
C GLU A 103 7.04 9.57 14.13
N LEU A 104 7.86 8.51 14.14
CA LEU A 104 8.22 7.75 12.95
C LEU A 104 7.00 7.08 12.30
N SER A 105 6.09 6.55 13.12
CA SER A 105 4.82 5.95 12.67
C SER A 105 3.93 7.01 11.99
N ASN A 106 3.77 8.18 12.63
CA ASN A 106 3.01 9.30 12.07
C ASN A 106 3.60 9.81 10.75
N PHE A 107 4.92 9.94 10.69
CA PHE A 107 5.63 10.27 9.46
C PHE A 107 5.34 9.25 8.36
N ALA A 108 5.53 7.96 8.65
CA ALA A 108 5.34 6.88 7.69
C ALA A 108 3.90 6.79 7.18
N ALA A 109 2.92 7.02 8.06
CA ALA A 109 1.50 7.03 7.72
C ALA A 109 1.17 8.12 6.69
N ASN A 110 1.65 9.34 6.92
CA ASN A 110 1.40 10.46 6.01
C ASN A 110 2.21 10.32 4.72
N PHE A 111 3.46 9.89 4.82
CA PHE A 111 4.31 9.65 3.67
C PHE A 111 3.73 8.58 2.74
N GLY A 112 3.18 7.49 3.27
CA GLY A 112 2.57 6.43 2.47
C GLY A 112 1.38 6.89 1.63
N ILE A 113 0.52 7.75 2.21
CA ILE A 113 -0.61 8.35 1.47
C ILE A 113 -0.08 9.28 0.37
N ALA A 114 0.89 10.14 0.71
CA ALA A 114 1.47 11.08 -0.25
C ALA A 114 2.19 10.36 -1.40
N TYR A 115 2.91 9.28 -1.09
CA TYR A 115 3.57 8.42 -2.08
C TYR A 115 2.56 7.82 -3.05
N GLN A 116 1.46 7.26 -2.54
CA GLN A 116 0.43 6.65 -3.39
C GLN A 116 -0.26 7.69 -4.28
N LEU A 117 -0.56 8.89 -3.75
CA LEU A 117 -1.09 9.98 -4.56
C LEU A 117 -0.11 10.38 -5.68
N SER A 118 1.18 10.43 -5.38
CA SER A 118 2.22 10.70 -6.39
C SER A 118 2.28 9.60 -7.46
N ASP A 119 2.18 8.32 -7.10
CA ASP A 119 2.18 7.20 -8.06
C ASP A 119 0.98 7.30 -9.03
N HIS A 120 -0.21 7.62 -8.53
CA HIS A 120 -1.40 7.84 -9.37
C HIS A 120 -1.25 9.01 -10.34
N ILE A 121 -0.60 10.11 -9.93
CA ILE A 121 -0.30 11.24 -10.83
C ILE A 121 0.71 10.80 -11.90
N VAL A 122 1.74 10.05 -11.51
CA VAL A 122 2.78 9.56 -12.42
C VAL A 122 2.20 8.61 -13.47
N ASP A 123 1.29 7.69 -13.09
CA ASP A 123 0.62 6.76 -14.02
C ASP A 123 -0.13 7.48 -15.16
N LEU A 124 -0.68 8.66 -14.87
CA LEU A 124 -1.45 9.46 -15.83
C LEU A 124 -0.59 10.45 -16.64
N MET A 125 0.45 11.01 -16.03
CA MET A 125 1.13 12.20 -16.56
C MET A 125 2.51 11.91 -17.17
N VAL A 126 3.19 10.82 -16.80
CA VAL A 126 4.60 10.60 -17.16
C VAL A 126 4.72 9.60 -18.30
N ASN A 127 5.44 9.99 -19.36
CA ASN A 127 5.75 9.10 -20.48
C ASN A 127 6.57 7.88 -20.05
N ASN A 128 6.06 6.67 -20.32
CA ASN A 128 6.61 5.31 -20.11
C ASN A 128 8.13 5.08 -20.16
N ARG A 129 8.90 5.91 -20.86
CA ARG A 129 10.36 5.70 -21.03
C ARG A 129 11.14 5.77 -19.72
N GLN A 130 10.57 6.37 -18.67
CA GLN A 130 11.25 6.52 -17.37
C GLN A 130 10.75 5.56 -16.29
N THR A 131 9.54 5.01 -16.42
CA THR A 131 8.88 4.23 -15.36
C THR A 131 8.89 2.72 -15.59
N GLY A 132 9.01 2.27 -16.86
CA GLY A 132 8.89 0.86 -17.22
C GLY A 132 7.47 0.28 -17.07
N LYS A 133 6.49 1.09 -16.62
CA LYS A 133 5.05 0.76 -16.61
C LYS A 133 4.42 1.16 -17.95
N ASP A 134 3.25 0.58 -18.24
CA ASP A 134 2.37 1.06 -19.31
C ASP A 134 1.58 2.28 -18.84
N ASN A 135 1.55 3.36 -19.63
CA ASN A 135 0.74 4.55 -19.37
C ASN A 135 -0.72 4.16 -19.13
N PHE A 136 -1.37 4.85 -18.19
CA PHE A 136 -2.78 4.68 -17.85
C PHE A 136 -3.12 3.26 -17.38
N SER A 137 -2.19 2.60 -16.68
CA SER A 137 -2.37 1.22 -16.24
C SER A 137 -3.53 1.11 -15.25
N ASP A 138 -3.67 2.09 -14.36
CA ASP A 138 -4.77 2.14 -13.38
C ASP A 138 -6.12 2.18 -14.11
N ILE A 139 -6.25 3.06 -15.11
CA ILE A 139 -7.49 3.19 -15.91
C ILE A 139 -7.79 1.89 -16.66
N LYS A 140 -6.80 1.28 -17.31
CA LYS A 140 -6.97 0.01 -18.05
C LYS A 140 -7.46 -1.13 -17.15
N ASN A 141 -7.04 -1.12 -15.88
CA ASN A 141 -7.41 -2.12 -14.89
C ASN A 141 -8.67 -1.77 -14.07
N ASN A 142 -9.40 -0.71 -14.45
CA ASN A 142 -10.54 -0.19 -13.71
C ASN A 142 -10.21 0.14 -12.23
N GLN A 143 -8.95 0.49 -11.95
CA GLN A 143 -8.52 0.86 -10.61
C GLN A 143 -9.00 2.28 -10.32
N ILE A 144 -9.84 2.42 -9.30
CA ILE A 144 -10.35 3.72 -8.86
C ILE A 144 -9.33 4.33 -7.89
N ASN A 145 -8.68 5.39 -8.34
CA ASN A 145 -7.75 6.17 -7.55
C ASN A 145 -8.25 7.61 -7.31
N LEU A 146 -7.55 8.37 -6.45
CA LEU A 146 -7.95 9.73 -6.09
C LEU A 146 -8.01 10.68 -7.29
N VAL A 147 -7.06 10.58 -8.22
CA VAL A 147 -6.98 11.49 -9.38
C VAL A 147 -8.14 11.24 -10.34
N VAL A 148 -8.45 9.97 -10.63
CA VAL A 148 -9.60 9.59 -11.45
C VAL A 148 -10.90 10.00 -10.78
N ASN A 149 -11.06 9.73 -9.48
CA ASN A 149 -12.26 10.09 -8.74
C ASN A 149 -12.49 11.60 -8.73
N TYR A 150 -11.45 12.39 -8.49
CA TYR A 150 -11.51 13.85 -8.55
C TYR A 150 -11.83 14.36 -9.96
N SER A 151 -11.24 13.75 -10.99
CA SER A 151 -11.52 14.10 -12.39
C SER A 151 -12.99 13.89 -12.74
N LEU A 152 -13.61 12.80 -12.26
CA LEU A 152 -15.04 12.52 -12.46
C LEU A 152 -15.93 13.56 -11.76
N GLN A 153 -15.54 14.04 -10.56
CA GLN A 153 -16.29 15.09 -9.86
C GLN A 153 -16.31 16.42 -10.63
N MET A 154 -15.23 16.68 -11.38
CA MET A 154 -15.05 17.91 -12.15
C MET A 154 -15.69 17.85 -13.54
N LEU A 155 -16.22 16.70 -13.97
CA LEU A 155 -16.95 16.63 -15.23
C LEU A 155 -18.20 17.52 -15.15
N PRO A 156 -18.49 18.32 -16.20
CA PRO A 156 -19.74 19.04 -16.25
C PRO A 156 -20.89 18.05 -16.20
N PHE A 157 -21.86 18.27 -15.31
CA PHE A 157 -23.11 17.52 -15.33
C PHE A 157 -23.81 17.82 -16.66
N ASP A 158 -23.84 16.85 -17.58
CA ASP A 158 -24.77 16.92 -18.71
C ASP A 158 -26.19 16.87 -18.13
N SER A 159 -26.85 18.01 -18.06
CA SER A 159 -28.26 18.15 -17.68
C SER A 159 -29.21 17.68 -18.79
N SER A 160 -28.77 16.78 -19.67
CA SER A 160 -29.47 16.38 -20.89
C SER A 160 -29.32 14.89 -21.18
N ALA A 161 -29.75 14.05 -20.23
CA ALA A 161 -30.10 12.64 -20.46
C ALA A 161 -31.47 12.35 -19.85
#